data_AF-A0A943NIX2-F1
#
_entry.id   AF-A0A943NIX2-F1
#
_cell.length_a   1.000
_cell.length_b   1.000
_cell.length_c   1.000
_cell.angle_alpha   90.00
_cell.angle_beta   90.00
_cell.angle_gamma   90.00
#
_symmetry.space_group_name_H-M   'P 1'
#
loop_
_entity.id
_entity.type
_entity.pdbx_description
1 polymer ?
#
loop_
_entity_poly.entity_id
_entity_poly.type
_entity_poly.pdbx_seq_one_letter_code
_entity_poly.pdbx_strand_id
1 'polypeptide(L)'
;MNSETSQNIASNCSFDACEESSAEPSAPETLAEAPSEPEATLVIQLGYRGAAFCGFAEQPTQRTVAGDLRRALQTVLRREVELTCAGRTDAGVHAQAQYVSLPVYG
;
A
#
# COMPACT_ATOMS: atom_id res chain seq x y z
N MET A 1 40.21 -29.51 2.11
CA MET A 1 40.30 -28.18 2.77
C MET A 1 40.55 -27.18 1.67
N ASN A 2 39.53 -26.41 1.30
CA ASN A 2 39.60 -25.46 0.20
C ASN A 2 39.23 -24.12 0.81
N SER A 3 40.22 -23.26 0.99
CA SER A 3 40.12 -21.94 1.61
C SER A 3 39.79 -20.87 0.56
N GLU A 4 38.81 -20.04 0.88
CA GLU A 4 38.43 -18.80 0.17
C GLU A 4 39.58 -17.78 0.15
N THR A 5 39.62 -16.88 -0.85
CA THR A 5 40.05 -15.48 -0.69
C THR A 5 39.54 -14.63 -1.86
N SER A 6 38.70 -13.65 -1.51
CA SER A 6 38.26 -12.51 -2.34
C SER A 6 39.36 -11.44 -2.45
N GLN A 7 39.41 -10.70 -3.58
CA GLN A 7 39.81 -9.28 -3.65
C GLN A 7 39.62 -8.78 -5.10
N ASN A 8 38.82 -7.73 -5.30
CA ASN A 8 38.85 -6.94 -6.53
C ASN A 8 38.73 -5.44 -6.19
N ILE A 9 39.59 -4.67 -6.84
CA ILE A 9 39.96 -3.27 -6.58
C ILE A 9 39.38 -2.39 -7.70
N ALA A 10 38.81 -1.24 -7.35
CA ALA A 10 38.68 -0.04 -8.19
C ALA A 10 38.64 1.16 -7.21
N SER A 11 39.63 2.03 -7.05
CA SER A 11 40.44 2.88 -7.97
C SER A 11 39.67 4.06 -8.61
N ASN A 12 39.49 5.08 -7.76
CA ASN A 12 39.77 6.51 -7.95
C ASN A 12 38.96 7.43 -8.90
N CYS A 13 38.37 8.42 -8.21
CA CYS A 13 38.50 9.88 -8.37
C CYS A 13 37.66 10.67 -9.37
N SER A 14 36.98 11.66 -8.77
CA SER A 14 36.12 12.74 -9.26
C SER A 14 36.90 13.90 -9.92
N PHE A 15 36.27 14.63 -10.86
CA PHE A 15 36.47 16.08 -11.07
C PHE A 15 35.37 16.72 -11.97
N ASP A 16 34.90 17.89 -11.55
CA ASP A 16 33.80 18.76 -12.03
C ASP A 16 33.90 19.35 -13.46
N ALA A 17 32.76 19.59 -14.13
CA ALA A 17 32.19 20.93 -14.43
C ALA A 17 31.11 20.98 -15.57
N CYS A 18 29.91 21.42 -15.19
CA CYS A 18 28.92 22.33 -15.80
C CYS A 18 28.65 22.42 -17.33
N GLU A 19 27.38 22.30 -17.74
CA GLU A 19 26.56 23.44 -18.23
C GLU A 19 25.07 23.08 -18.45
N GLU A 20 24.23 24.11 -18.33
CA GLU A 20 22.80 24.15 -18.01
C GLU A 20 22.01 24.70 -19.21
N SER A 21 20.86 24.10 -19.62
CA SER A 21 19.82 24.85 -20.36
C SER A 21 18.50 24.10 -20.61
N SER A 22 17.44 24.72 -20.11
CA SER A 22 16.12 24.94 -20.74
C SER A 22 14.99 23.90 -20.63
N ALA A 23 13.93 24.41 -19.99
CA ALA A 23 12.50 24.18 -20.22
C ALA A 23 11.83 23.02 -19.48
N GLU A 24 11.25 23.38 -18.34
CA GLU A 24 10.15 22.64 -17.69
C GLU A 24 8.89 22.63 -18.57
N PRO A 25 8.12 21.52 -18.56
CA PRO A 25 6.68 21.61 -18.64
C PRO A 25 6.10 21.47 -17.23
N SER A 26 5.48 22.55 -16.77
CA SER A 26 4.69 22.64 -15.55
C SER A 26 3.62 21.56 -15.50
N ALA A 27 3.89 20.49 -14.74
CA ALA A 27 2.83 19.62 -14.27
C ALA A 27 1.93 20.45 -13.35
N PRO A 28 0.59 20.31 -13.43
CA PRO A 28 -0.28 21.07 -12.56
C PRO A 28 0.07 20.70 -11.13
N GLU A 29 0.51 21.68 -10.35
CA GLU A 29 0.49 21.63 -8.90
C GLU A 29 -0.96 21.38 -8.52
N THR A 30 -1.32 20.11 -8.43
CA THR A 30 -2.48 19.69 -7.68
C THR A 30 -2.16 20.12 -6.27
N LEU A 31 -2.75 21.22 -5.80
CA LEU A 31 -2.84 21.47 -4.38
C LEU A 31 -3.53 20.23 -3.82
N ALA A 32 -2.73 19.29 -3.33
CA ALA A 32 -3.20 18.29 -2.41
C ALA A 32 -3.75 19.10 -1.24
N GLU A 33 -5.08 19.22 -1.16
CA GLU A 33 -5.74 19.56 0.08
C GLU A 33 -5.06 18.72 1.16
N ALA A 34 -4.47 19.38 2.16
CA ALA A 34 -3.94 18.67 3.32
C ALA A 34 -5.02 17.69 3.78
N PRO A 35 -4.68 16.41 4.06
CA PRO A 35 -5.69 15.45 4.45
C PRO A 35 -6.46 16.05 5.62
N SER A 36 -7.77 16.25 5.43
CA SER A 36 -8.64 16.70 6.49
C SER A 36 -8.43 15.73 7.66
N GLU A 37 -8.15 16.26 8.85
CA GLU A 37 -8.00 15.42 10.04
C GLU A 37 -9.25 14.53 10.15
N PRO A 38 -9.08 13.21 10.35
CA PRO A 38 -10.23 12.31 10.37
C PRO A 38 -11.18 12.70 11.50
N GLU A 39 -12.45 12.94 11.17
CA GLU A 39 -13.50 13.28 12.15
C GLU A 39 -13.76 12.10 13.09
N ALA A 40 -13.64 10.88 12.56
CA ALA A 40 -13.78 9.65 13.31
C ALA A 40 -13.02 8.48 12.69
N THR A 41 -12.86 7.40 13.45
CA THR A 41 -12.46 6.09 12.95
C THR A 41 -13.66 5.15 12.94
N LEU A 42 -14.03 4.64 11.76
CA LEU A 42 -15.02 3.59 11.64
C LEU A 42 -14.34 2.23 11.84
N VAL A 43 -14.87 1.41 12.75
CA VAL A 43 -14.42 0.02 12.96
C VAL A 43 -15.52 -0.93 12.50
N ILE A 44 -15.18 -1.84 11.60
CA ILE A 44 -16.08 -2.82 11.02
C ILE A 44 -15.67 -4.21 11.52
N GLN A 45 -16.62 -4.93 12.12
CA GLN A 45 -16.49 -6.36 12.37
C GLN A 45 -17.11 -7.13 11.20
N LEU A 46 -16.36 -8.06 10.60
CA LEU A 46 -16.86 -8.91 9.52
C LEU A 46 -16.47 -10.37 9.70
N GLY A 47 -17.33 -11.25 9.18
CA GLY A 47 -17.03 -12.67 8.99
C GLY A 47 -16.91 -12.98 7.50
N TYR A 48 -16.05 -13.93 7.14
CA TYR A 48 -15.90 -14.39 5.76
C TYR A 48 -15.47 -15.86 5.69
N ARG A 49 -15.91 -16.52 4.60
CA ARG A 49 -15.40 -17.84 4.22
C ARG A 49 -14.20 -17.66 3.29
N GLY A 50 -13.00 -17.95 3.77
CA GLY A 50 -11.74 -17.76 3.04
C GLY A 50 -11.50 -18.65 1.83
N ALA A 51 -12.29 -19.70 1.58
CA ALA A 51 -11.99 -20.73 0.58
C ALA A 51 -11.75 -20.18 -0.85
N ALA A 52 -12.39 -19.08 -1.22
CA ALA A 52 -12.25 -18.45 -2.54
C ALA A 52 -11.29 -17.24 -2.54
N PHE A 53 -10.56 -17.02 -1.45
CA PHE A 53 -9.67 -15.88 -1.26
C PHE A 53 -8.22 -16.32 -1.07
N CYS A 54 -7.32 -15.56 -1.66
CA CYS A 54 -5.87 -15.75 -1.51
C CYS A 54 -5.32 -15.05 -0.24
N GLY A 55 -6.13 -15.08 0.83
CA GLY A 55 -5.82 -14.49 2.13
C GLY A 55 -6.46 -13.13 2.32
N PHE A 56 -6.07 -12.44 3.39
CA PHE A 56 -6.61 -11.13 3.70
C PHE A 56 -5.93 -10.01 2.91
N ALA A 57 -4.60 -9.98 2.93
CA ALA A 57 -3.82 -8.86 2.38
C ALA A 57 -3.95 -8.78 0.86
N GLU A 58 -3.93 -7.58 0.31
CA GLU A 58 -4.13 -7.39 -1.13
C GLU A 58 -2.94 -7.72 -1.99
N GLN A 59 -3.27 -8.17 -3.20
CA GLN A 59 -2.32 -8.57 -4.21
C GLN A 59 -2.88 -8.20 -5.59
N PRO A 60 -2.04 -7.74 -6.55
CA PRO A 60 -2.52 -7.17 -7.81
C PRO A 60 -3.39 -8.09 -8.67
N THR A 61 -3.17 -9.40 -8.62
CA THR A 61 -3.77 -10.38 -9.54
C THR A 61 -4.59 -11.45 -8.85
N GLN A 62 -4.77 -11.37 -7.53
CA GLN A 62 -5.43 -12.40 -6.75
C GLN A 62 -6.64 -11.85 -6.01
N ARG A 63 -7.65 -12.71 -5.84
CA ARG A 63 -8.87 -12.32 -5.15
C ARG A 63 -8.62 -12.19 -3.65
N THR A 64 -8.63 -10.93 -3.26
CA THR A 64 -8.41 -10.33 -1.95
C THR A 64 -9.57 -10.37 -0.93
N VAL A 65 -9.46 -10.69 0.37
CA VAL A 65 -10.54 -10.23 1.30
C VAL A 65 -10.50 -8.71 1.43
N ALA A 66 -9.32 -8.12 1.68
CA ALA A 66 -9.17 -6.67 1.73
C ALA A 66 -9.52 -6.03 0.38
N GLY A 67 -9.16 -6.66 -0.74
CA GLY A 67 -9.44 -6.16 -2.09
C GLY A 67 -10.93 -6.04 -2.38
N ASP A 68 -11.68 -7.09 -2.10
CA ASP A 68 -13.13 -7.08 -2.27
C ASP A 68 -13.80 -6.10 -1.29
N LEU A 69 -13.36 -6.07 -0.03
CA LEU A 69 -13.89 -5.15 0.98
C LEU A 69 -13.65 -3.69 0.60
N ARG A 70 -12.42 -3.33 0.20
CA ARG A 70 -12.11 -1.96 -0.20
C ARG A 70 -12.92 -1.55 -1.41
N ARG A 71 -13.00 -2.39 -2.45
CA ARG A 71 -13.79 -2.06 -3.66
C ARG A 71 -15.26 -1.82 -3.31
N ALA A 72 -15.84 -2.65 -2.43
CA ALA A 72 -17.20 -2.46 -1.96
C ALA A 72 -17.37 -1.14 -1.19
N LEU A 73 -16.45 -0.83 -0.26
CA LEU A 73 -16.48 0.41 0.52
C LEU A 73 -16.27 1.65 -0.36
N GLN A 74 -15.33 1.63 -1.31
CA GLN A 74 -15.14 2.72 -2.27
C GLN A 74 -16.39 2.94 -3.12
N THR A 75 -17.10 1.87 -3.51
CA THR A 75 -18.36 1.98 -4.25
C THR A 75 -19.44 2.68 -3.43
N VAL A 76 -19.58 2.32 -2.15
CA VAL A 76 -20.60 2.90 -1.26
C VAL A 76 -20.26 4.32 -0.82
N LEU A 77 -18.99 4.55 -0.44
CA LEU A 77 -18.51 5.83 0.09
C LEU A 77 -18.10 6.83 -1.00
N ARG A 78 -17.97 6.39 -2.26
CA ARG A 78 -17.59 7.20 -3.43
C ARG A 78 -16.28 7.99 -3.26
N ARG A 79 -15.34 7.40 -2.53
CA ARG A 79 -13.98 7.92 -2.32
C ARG A 79 -13.00 6.78 -2.18
N GLU A 80 -11.71 7.09 -2.26
CA GLU A 80 -10.67 6.13 -1.91
C GLU A 80 -10.72 5.80 -0.40
N VAL A 81 -10.36 4.56 -0.08
CA VAL A 81 -10.47 4.00 1.26
C VAL A 81 -9.17 3.31 1.61
N GLU A 82 -8.56 3.75 2.70
CA GLU A 82 -7.45 3.04 3.33
C GLU A 82 -7.97 2.15 4.46
N LEU A 83 -7.60 0.87 4.43
CA LEU A 83 -8.04 -0.13 5.39
C LEU A 83 -6.86 -0.55 6.27
N THR A 84 -7.08 -0.56 7.58
CA THR A 84 -6.17 -1.19 8.56
C THR A 84 -6.84 -2.39 9.18
N CYS A 85 -6.22 -3.57 9.11
CA CYS A 85 -6.77 -4.78 9.70
C CYS A 85 -6.17 -5.11 11.07
N ALA A 86 -6.95 -5.77 11.92
CA ALA A 86 -6.47 -6.28 13.21
C ALA A 86 -5.46 -7.43 13.04
N GLY A 87 -5.60 -8.25 12.00
CA GLY A 87 -4.65 -9.31 11.69
C GLY A 87 -4.79 -9.83 10.26
N ARG A 88 -3.69 -10.23 9.65
CA ARG A 88 -3.72 -10.88 8.33
C ARG A 88 -4.08 -12.36 8.48
N THR A 89 -4.80 -12.89 7.50
CA THR A 89 -5.04 -14.34 7.36
C THR A 89 -4.44 -14.84 6.05
N ASP A 90 -4.03 -16.11 6.06
CA ASP A 90 -3.48 -16.80 4.89
C ASP A 90 -4.59 -17.25 3.93
N ALA A 91 -4.19 -17.68 2.73
CA ALA A 91 -5.12 -18.20 1.72
C ALA A 91 -5.99 -19.33 2.26
N GLY A 92 -7.29 -19.28 1.94
CA GLY A 92 -8.26 -20.27 2.41
C GLY A 92 -8.76 -20.11 3.84
N VAL A 93 -8.09 -19.33 4.70
CA VAL A 93 -8.46 -19.19 6.12
C VAL A 93 -9.79 -18.46 6.32
N HIS A 94 -10.66 -19.01 7.16
CA HIS A 94 -11.94 -18.41 7.52
C HIS A 94 -11.80 -17.49 8.73
N ALA A 95 -12.66 -16.47 8.83
CA ALA A 95 -12.78 -15.66 10.04
C ALA A 95 -14.25 -15.46 10.39
N GLN A 96 -14.58 -15.62 11.67
CA GLN A 96 -15.91 -15.27 12.20
C GLN A 96 -15.98 -13.80 12.63
N ALA A 97 -14.86 -13.25 13.11
CA ALA A 97 -14.76 -11.88 13.60
C ALA A 97 -13.39 -11.29 13.26
N GLN A 98 -13.24 -10.83 12.01
CA GLN A 98 -12.16 -9.94 11.63
C GLN A 98 -12.58 -8.50 11.94
N TYR A 99 -11.62 -7.69 12.41
CA TYR A 99 -11.83 -6.25 12.60
C TYR A 99 -10.98 -5.47 11.61
N VAL A 100 -11.58 -4.42 11.04
CA VAL A 100 -10.92 -3.51 10.09
C VAL A 100 -11.35 -2.09 10.44
N SER A 101 -10.42 -1.15 10.37
CA SER A 101 -10.67 0.27 10.61
C SER A 101 -10.35 1.11 9.40
N LEU A 102 -11.07 2.22 9.26
CA LEU A 102 -10.81 3.26 8.26
C LEU A 102 -11.13 4.65 8.83
N PRO A 103 -10.41 5.70 8.42
CA PRO A 103 -10.75 7.07 8.76
C PRO A 103 -12.04 7.50 8.05
N VAL A 104 -12.81 8.36 8.70
CA VAL A 104 -13.98 9.05 8.14
C VAL A 104 -13.69 10.54 8.11
N TYR A 105 -13.94 11.15 6.96
CA TYR A 105 -13.79 12.58 6.71
C TYR A 105 -15.19 13.19 6.52
N GLY A 106 -15.43 14.36 7.11
CA GLY A 106 -16.68 15.13 6.98
C GLY A 106 -16.67 16.12 5.83
#